data_AF-A0A1Y1X5D1-F1
#
_entry.id   AF-A0A1Y1X5D1-F1
#
_cell.length_a   1.000
_cell.length_b   1.000
_cell.length_c   1.000
_cell.angle_alpha   90.00
_cell.angle_beta   90.00
_cell.angle_gamma   90.00
#
_symmetry.space_group_name_H-M   'P 1'
#
loop_
_entity.id
_entity.type
_entity.pdbx_description
1 polymer ?
#
loop_
_entity_poly.entity_id
_entity_poly.type
_entity_poly.pdbx_seq_one_letter_code
_entity_poly.pdbx_strand_id
1 'polypeptide(L)'
;MKLLILYATTKGNSKAIAETVLQGLDDYMFEEKRFMAIDKYEKEKLVNEDIVIFVCSTYGKGSEPEMMSDFWKYLTREHLPGNYLSNIHFAVFGCGSSRAKKLFNAASKRLYRRLTQLGGIPINDCGFGDASHENGHYETFYPWMEDLKKNLEALGLVALHKVKKQYEYTIDFSNEDLLETDSTIRNNKIVDEFEVIKNKRVTPKDYFRDTRVIDLKSLDNLSYKPGDIIEIIPVNLKSEVNDAIIRLQWEEIADIPFTIKSNRNIELPEIWKSTQTLRNLLEKSLDIFGKPNLKMGRHLRFIYEDYLKNENSDKLSDIESYIKNCLDEKKSIFDILCEFPTKDLRIDEILEIIPTIKARSYSITSSRKVRGDNIIELIIGINKFTTGNNETRTGISSKWISTLQLNDKIYATVKSGSMKFDSYIDQPMIMICTGTGIATIRSYLQERIFHGQRENYLFYGYRNSKVDDYYMDELQKYSKEGYVNLYLAASRDPDEKIYVQNKLIENSKLIWDLITNKKAHIIVSGNAKTLPSSVKTALRDIYIEESNCSSEQASKTLQILEDDGIYQEACY
;
A
#
# COMPACT_ATOMS: atom_id res chain seq x y z
N MET A 1 -23.89 20.28 19.42
CA MET A 1 -23.59 18.84 19.31
C MET A 1 -22.10 18.57 19.31
N LYS A 2 -21.70 17.47 19.92
CA LYS A 2 -20.32 16.95 19.97
C LYS A 2 -20.10 15.92 18.87
N LEU A 3 -18.98 16.03 18.16
CA LEU A 3 -18.54 15.09 17.14
C LEU A 3 -17.36 14.26 17.65
N LEU A 4 -17.51 12.94 17.60
CA LEU A 4 -16.44 11.99 17.83
C LEU A 4 -16.15 11.19 16.55
N ILE A 5 -14.89 11.18 16.11
CA ILE A 5 -14.43 10.34 15.01
C ILE A 5 -13.48 9.28 15.57
N LEU A 6 -13.86 8.00 15.40
CA LEU A 6 -13.07 6.84 15.84
C LEU A 6 -12.56 6.07 14.64
N TYR A 7 -11.26 5.75 14.64
CA TYR A 7 -10.66 4.87 13.64
C TYR A 7 -10.16 3.56 14.23
N ALA A 8 -10.34 2.48 13.47
CA ALA A 8 -9.78 1.16 13.73
C ALA A 8 -8.99 0.70 12.51
N THR A 9 -7.68 0.53 12.64
CA THR A 9 -6.77 0.25 11.52
C THR A 9 -5.71 -0.79 11.85
N THR A 10 -5.38 -1.65 10.90
CA THR A 10 -4.20 -2.54 11.01
C THR A 10 -2.97 -1.97 10.31
N LYS A 11 -3.16 -1.27 9.19
CA LYS A 11 -2.07 -0.80 8.31
C LYS A 11 -2.07 0.72 8.07
N GLY A 12 -2.89 1.48 8.80
CA GLY A 12 -2.94 2.94 8.74
C GLY A 12 -3.96 3.54 7.77
N ASN A 13 -4.46 2.79 6.77
CA ASN A 13 -5.39 3.32 5.77
C ASN A 13 -6.67 3.93 6.36
N SER A 14 -7.27 3.26 7.36
CA SER A 14 -8.50 3.76 8.02
C SER A 14 -8.25 5.03 8.83
N LYS A 15 -7.03 5.22 9.38
CA LYS A 15 -6.65 6.48 10.03
C LYS A 15 -6.63 7.61 9.01
N ALA A 16 -5.97 7.43 7.88
CA ALA A 16 -5.90 8.44 6.82
C ALA A 16 -7.29 8.82 6.26
N ILE A 17 -8.19 7.86 6.12
CA ILE A 17 -9.57 8.13 5.72
C ILE A 17 -10.33 8.88 6.81
N ALA A 18 -10.16 8.51 8.09
CA ALA A 18 -10.78 9.23 9.21
C ALA A 18 -10.26 10.67 9.34
N GLU A 19 -8.96 10.92 9.07
CA GLU A 19 -8.40 12.27 8.95
C GLU A 19 -9.06 13.03 7.79
N THR A 20 -9.34 12.36 6.67
CA THR A 20 -10.05 12.97 5.54
C THR A 20 -11.50 13.31 5.91
N VAL A 21 -12.18 12.50 6.71
CA VAL A 21 -13.51 12.83 7.27
C VAL A 21 -13.42 14.07 8.16
N LEU A 22 -12.44 14.09 9.08
CA LEU A 22 -12.22 15.21 9.99
C LEU A 22 -12.09 16.53 9.21
N GLN A 23 -11.21 16.54 8.20
CA GLN A 23 -10.98 17.69 7.32
C GLN A 23 -12.22 18.06 6.51
N GLY A 24 -12.92 17.06 5.97
CA GLY A 24 -14.13 17.29 5.19
C GLY A 24 -15.27 17.91 6.01
N LEU A 25 -15.21 17.86 7.34
CA LEU A 25 -16.20 18.50 8.24
C LEU A 25 -15.70 19.80 8.88
N ASP A 26 -14.68 20.46 8.32
CA ASP A 26 -14.18 21.73 8.87
C ASP A 26 -15.09 22.94 8.59
N ASP A 27 -15.96 22.84 7.59
CA ASP A 27 -16.96 23.86 7.23
C ASP A 27 -18.16 23.88 8.20
N TYR A 28 -18.19 22.95 9.16
CA TYR A 28 -19.28 22.81 10.12
C TYR A 28 -18.80 23.12 11.54
N MET A 29 -19.66 23.82 12.28
CA MET A 29 -19.43 24.06 13.70
C MET A 29 -19.91 22.89 14.56
N PHE A 30 -19.04 22.44 15.47
CA PHE A 30 -19.35 21.51 16.55
C PHE A 30 -18.93 22.15 17.88
N GLU A 31 -19.65 21.85 18.96
CA GLU A 31 -19.26 22.30 20.32
C GLU A 31 -17.94 21.69 20.75
N GLU A 32 -17.71 20.44 20.33
CA GLU A 32 -16.50 19.68 20.60
C GLU A 32 -16.25 18.74 19.42
N LYS A 33 -15.01 18.67 18.94
CA LYS A 33 -14.59 17.78 17.85
C LYS A 33 -13.42 16.92 18.33
N ARG A 34 -13.66 15.62 18.53
CA ARG A 34 -12.66 14.65 18.98
C ARG A 34 -12.30 13.67 17.87
N PHE A 35 -11.01 13.35 17.78
CA PHE A 35 -10.44 12.39 16.83
C PHE A 35 -9.45 11.49 17.55
N MET A 36 -9.66 10.18 17.54
CA MET A 36 -8.76 9.24 18.20
C MET A 36 -8.89 7.81 17.68
N ALA A 37 -7.86 7.01 17.97
CA ALA A 37 -7.90 5.57 17.79
C ALA A 37 -8.92 4.92 18.72
N ILE A 38 -9.61 3.89 18.24
CA ILE A 38 -10.71 3.25 18.98
C ILE A 38 -10.27 2.59 20.30
N ASP A 39 -9.02 2.13 20.40
CA ASP A 39 -8.43 1.53 21.61
C ASP A 39 -8.08 2.56 22.70
N LYS A 40 -8.01 3.84 22.33
CA LYS A 40 -7.79 4.95 23.27
C LYS A 40 -9.09 5.54 23.80
N TYR A 41 -10.22 5.15 23.23
CA TYR A 41 -11.53 5.64 23.64
C TYR A 41 -12.14 4.76 24.74
N GLU A 42 -12.69 5.39 25.78
CA GLU A 42 -13.42 4.71 26.84
C GLU A 42 -14.81 4.27 26.33
N LYS A 43 -14.90 3.03 25.85
CA LYS A 43 -16.12 2.42 25.26
C LYS A 43 -17.40 2.58 26.09
N GLU A 44 -17.30 2.64 27.42
CA GLU A 44 -18.42 2.86 28.33
C GLU A 44 -19.05 4.25 28.19
N LYS A 45 -18.28 5.25 27.73
CA LYS A 45 -18.77 6.62 27.53
C LYS A 45 -19.55 6.80 26.23
N LEU A 46 -19.59 5.79 25.35
CA LEU A 46 -20.25 5.89 24.04
C LEU A 46 -21.69 6.39 24.12
N VAL A 47 -22.45 5.95 25.13
CA VAL A 47 -23.86 6.36 25.34
C VAL A 47 -24.06 7.87 25.55
N ASN A 48 -22.99 8.61 25.87
CA ASN A 48 -23.03 10.04 26.15
C ASN A 48 -22.63 10.92 24.94
N GLU A 49 -22.40 10.32 23.77
CA GLU A 49 -22.01 11.02 22.56
C GLU A 49 -23.22 11.43 21.70
N ASP A 50 -23.12 12.54 20.97
CA ASP A 50 -24.19 12.99 20.07
C ASP A 50 -24.02 12.38 18.67
N ILE A 51 -22.84 12.60 18.08
CA ILE A 51 -22.49 12.19 16.72
C ILE A 51 -21.20 11.37 16.75
N VAL A 52 -21.26 10.13 16.27
CA VAL A 52 -20.09 9.24 16.22
C VAL A 52 -19.86 8.69 14.81
N ILE A 53 -18.70 9.01 14.22
CA ILE A 53 -18.29 8.48 12.92
C ILE A 53 -17.21 7.42 13.11
N PHE A 54 -17.46 6.23 12.58
CA PHE A 54 -16.52 5.10 12.63
C PHE A 54 -15.86 4.87 11.28
N VAL A 55 -14.53 4.74 11.27
CA VAL A 55 -13.78 4.29 10.09
C VAL A 55 -13.01 3.02 10.44
N CYS A 56 -13.39 1.89 9.85
CA CYS A 56 -12.94 0.57 10.32
C CYS A 56 -12.43 -0.30 9.16
N SER A 57 -11.20 -0.81 9.27
CA SER A 57 -10.68 -1.82 8.34
C SER A 57 -11.18 -3.24 8.64
N THR A 58 -11.25 -4.08 7.62
CA THR A 58 -11.45 -5.54 7.81
C THR A 58 -10.11 -6.26 7.70
N TYR A 59 -9.84 -7.20 8.61
CA TYR A 59 -8.59 -7.95 8.67
C TYR A 59 -8.80 -9.47 8.60
N GLY A 60 -7.81 -10.19 8.05
CA GLY A 60 -7.78 -11.66 8.00
C GLY A 60 -9.07 -12.28 7.45
N LYS A 61 -9.68 -13.18 8.24
CA LYS A 61 -10.94 -13.89 7.93
C LYS A 61 -12.18 -13.02 8.16
N GLY A 62 -12.13 -11.76 7.76
CA GLY A 62 -13.24 -10.82 7.91
C GLY A 62 -13.40 -10.25 9.32
N SER A 63 -12.40 -10.39 10.19
CA SER A 63 -12.41 -9.91 11.57
C SER A 63 -12.15 -8.40 11.65
N GLU A 64 -12.55 -7.79 12.75
CA GLU A 64 -12.14 -6.43 13.10
C GLU A 64 -10.63 -6.34 13.37
N PRO A 65 -10.02 -5.15 13.29
CA PRO A 65 -8.62 -4.95 13.68
C PRO A 65 -8.45 -5.25 15.16
N GLU A 66 -7.29 -5.77 15.56
CA GLU A 66 -7.00 -6.14 16.96
C GLU A 66 -7.24 -4.98 17.94
N MET A 67 -6.89 -3.75 17.55
CA MET A 67 -7.14 -2.55 18.37
C MET A 67 -8.63 -2.31 18.66
N MET A 68 -9.55 -2.85 17.85
CA MET A 68 -10.98 -2.75 18.05
C MET A 68 -11.55 -3.89 18.91
N SER A 69 -10.79 -4.95 19.19
CA SER A 69 -11.32 -6.18 19.79
C SER A 69 -12.02 -5.94 21.12
N ASP A 70 -11.48 -5.11 22.01
CA ASP A 70 -12.10 -4.83 23.31
C ASP A 70 -13.36 -3.95 23.20
N PHE A 71 -13.36 -3.01 22.26
CA PHE A 71 -14.55 -2.23 21.92
C PHE A 71 -15.65 -3.12 21.31
N TRP A 72 -15.26 -4.06 20.44
CA TRP A 72 -16.18 -5.00 19.80
C TRP A 72 -16.81 -5.96 20.82
N LYS A 73 -16.00 -6.57 21.70
CA LYS A 73 -16.49 -7.41 22.81
C LYS A 73 -17.47 -6.67 23.71
N TYR A 74 -17.26 -5.38 23.93
CA TYR A 74 -18.18 -4.57 24.73
C TYR A 74 -19.53 -4.41 24.03
N LEU A 75 -19.54 -4.00 22.76
CA LEU A 75 -20.78 -3.82 22.00
C LEU A 75 -21.58 -5.12 21.81
N THR A 76 -20.93 -6.28 21.77
CA THR A 76 -21.59 -7.58 21.54
C THR A 76 -22.11 -8.25 22.81
N ARG A 77 -22.03 -7.61 23.97
CA ARG A 77 -22.61 -8.11 25.23
C ARG A 77 -24.13 -8.30 25.11
N GLU A 78 -24.62 -9.46 25.53
CA GLU A 78 -26.05 -9.82 25.44
C GLU A 78 -26.96 -8.95 26.32
N HIS A 79 -26.44 -8.42 27.42
CA HIS A 79 -27.22 -7.60 28.38
C HIS A 79 -27.39 -6.14 27.97
N LEU A 80 -26.80 -5.70 26.84
CA LEU A 80 -27.01 -4.33 26.37
C LEU A 80 -28.44 -4.21 25.80
N PRO A 81 -29.25 -3.27 26.29
CA PRO A 81 -30.62 -3.13 25.83
C PRO A 81 -30.65 -2.62 24.37
N GLY A 82 -31.71 -2.94 23.63
CA GLY A 82 -31.85 -2.57 22.21
C GLY A 82 -32.01 -1.06 21.95
N ASN A 83 -32.11 -0.25 23.00
CA ASN A 83 -32.14 1.21 22.95
C ASN A 83 -30.90 1.85 23.59
N TYR A 84 -29.84 1.07 23.86
CA TYR A 84 -28.64 1.53 24.54
C TYR A 84 -27.99 2.77 23.91
N LEU A 85 -28.12 2.93 22.58
CA LEU A 85 -27.53 4.02 21.79
C LEU A 85 -28.61 4.92 21.15
N SER A 86 -29.82 5.00 21.73
CA SER A 86 -30.98 5.68 21.12
C SER A 86 -30.78 7.17 20.80
N ASN A 87 -29.81 7.82 21.46
CA ASN A 87 -29.54 9.24 21.28
C ASN A 87 -28.36 9.51 20.34
N ILE A 88 -27.70 8.46 19.84
CA ILE A 88 -26.48 8.59 19.05
C ILE A 88 -26.82 8.58 17.56
N HIS A 89 -26.43 9.65 16.88
CA HIS A 89 -26.36 9.67 15.43
C HIS A 89 -25.00 9.09 15.00
N PHE A 90 -25.00 8.10 14.11
CA PHE A 90 -23.75 7.44 13.72
C PHE A 90 -23.60 7.25 12.22
N ALA A 91 -22.35 7.15 11.78
CA ALA A 91 -21.98 6.82 10.41
C ALA A 91 -20.83 5.80 10.43
N VAL A 92 -20.78 4.89 9.46
CA VAL A 92 -19.71 3.89 9.36
C VAL A 92 -19.14 3.84 7.95
N PHE A 93 -17.83 4.03 7.83
CA PHE A 93 -17.08 3.78 6.58
C PHE A 93 -16.14 2.58 6.73
N GLY A 94 -16.31 1.58 5.88
CA GLY A 94 -15.49 0.37 5.85
C GLY A 94 -14.28 0.50 4.94
N CYS A 95 -13.11 0.08 5.42
CA CYS A 95 -11.90 -0.06 4.60
C CYS A 95 -11.64 -1.55 4.32
N GLY A 96 -12.13 -2.05 3.18
CA GLY A 96 -12.02 -3.45 2.78
C GLY A 96 -11.29 -3.66 1.45
N SER A 97 -11.23 -4.90 0.99
CA SER A 97 -10.74 -5.26 -0.35
C SER A 97 -11.65 -6.31 -0.96
N SER A 98 -12.14 -6.08 -2.18
CA SER A 98 -12.97 -7.05 -2.93
C SER A 98 -12.25 -8.37 -3.20
N ARG A 99 -10.91 -8.42 -3.08
CA ARG A 99 -10.13 -9.68 -3.07
C ARG A 99 -10.59 -10.65 -1.99
N ALA A 100 -11.11 -10.15 -0.87
CA ALA A 100 -11.67 -10.97 0.21
C ALA A 100 -13.06 -11.57 -0.12
N LYS A 101 -13.61 -11.31 -1.32
CA LYS A 101 -14.89 -11.84 -1.83
C LYS A 101 -16.01 -11.74 -0.79
N LYS A 102 -16.44 -12.87 -0.22
CA LYS A 102 -17.53 -12.97 0.77
C LYS A 102 -17.27 -12.15 2.04
N LEU A 103 -16.00 -11.89 2.36
CA LEU A 103 -15.57 -11.16 3.56
C LEU A 103 -15.30 -9.68 3.28
N PHE A 104 -15.65 -9.17 2.08
CA PHE A 104 -15.49 -7.77 1.73
C PHE A 104 -16.24 -6.86 2.72
N ASN A 105 -15.49 -6.01 3.43
CA ASN A 105 -15.98 -5.09 4.45
C ASN A 105 -16.78 -5.77 5.59
N ALA A 106 -16.45 -7.03 5.92
CA ALA A 106 -17.21 -7.79 6.91
C ALA A 106 -17.24 -7.14 8.30
N ALA A 107 -16.14 -6.54 8.77
CA ALA A 107 -16.07 -5.93 10.09
C ALA A 107 -16.97 -4.68 10.21
N SER A 108 -16.89 -3.77 9.24
CA SER A 108 -17.73 -2.56 9.21
C SER A 108 -19.22 -2.90 9.02
N LYS A 109 -19.54 -3.90 8.19
CA LYS A 109 -20.92 -4.41 8.06
C LYS A 109 -21.48 -4.93 9.38
N ARG A 110 -20.68 -5.68 10.16
CA ARG A 110 -21.09 -6.14 11.49
C ARG A 110 -21.26 -4.97 12.46
N LEU A 111 -20.33 -4.03 12.46
CA LEU A 111 -20.38 -2.84 13.31
C LEU A 111 -21.65 -2.02 13.05
N TYR A 112 -21.92 -1.68 11.80
CA TYR A 112 -23.11 -0.93 11.40
C TYR A 112 -24.39 -1.62 11.88
N ARG A 113 -24.54 -2.92 11.60
CA ARG A 113 -25.70 -3.70 12.05
C ARG A 113 -25.86 -3.69 13.57
N ARG A 114 -24.75 -3.83 14.31
CA ARG A 114 -24.81 -3.89 15.77
C ARG A 114 -25.17 -2.53 16.38
N LEU A 115 -24.67 -1.42 15.84
CA LEU A 115 -25.04 -0.08 16.27
C LEU A 115 -26.55 0.18 16.06
N THR A 116 -27.08 -0.21 14.91
CA THR A 116 -28.53 -0.15 14.63
C THR A 116 -29.34 -1.02 15.59
N GLN A 117 -28.89 -2.25 15.87
CA GLN A 117 -29.56 -3.15 16.83
C GLN A 117 -29.61 -2.61 18.26
N LEU A 118 -28.66 -1.76 18.63
CA LEU A 118 -28.60 -1.09 19.92
C LEU A 118 -29.36 0.26 19.93
N GLY A 119 -30.08 0.59 18.85
CA GLY A 119 -30.95 1.77 18.77
C GLY A 119 -30.26 3.01 18.22
N GLY A 120 -29.00 2.91 17.78
CA GLY A 120 -28.31 4.03 17.13
C GLY A 120 -29.03 4.49 15.87
N ILE A 121 -28.96 5.80 15.59
CA ILE A 121 -29.62 6.45 14.46
C ILE A 121 -28.59 6.62 13.32
N PRO A 122 -28.68 5.86 12.22
CA PRO A 122 -27.74 6.00 11.12
C PRO A 122 -27.94 7.32 10.38
N ILE A 123 -26.86 8.07 10.17
CA ILE A 123 -26.83 9.31 9.38
C ILE A 123 -26.80 8.98 7.88
N ASN A 124 -26.09 7.91 7.51
CA ASN A 124 -25.99 7.40 6.14
C ASN A 124 -25.89 5.88 6.13
N ASP A 125 -26.07 5.29 4.95
CA ASP A 125 -25.75 3.89 4.73
C ASP A 125 -24.26 3.63 4.96
N CYS A 126 -23.94 2.39 5.36
CA CYS A 126 -22.55 1.99 5.56
C CYS A 126 -21.75 2.10 4.26
N GLY A 127 -20.67 2.88 4.27
CA GLY A 127 -19.75 2.99 3.14
C GLY A 127 -18.83 1.78 3.00
N PHE A 128 -18.49 1.40 1.76
CA PHE A 128 -17.67 0.23 1.46
C PHE A 128 -16.47 0.59 0.57
N GLY A 129 -15.36 1.01 1.17
CA GLY A 129 -14.10 1.25 0.49
C GLY A 129 -13.46 -0.04 -0.01
N ASP A 130 -12.89 -0.02 -1.22
CA ASP A 130 -12.19 -1.16 -1.85
C ASP A 130 -10.74 -0.84 -2.20
N ALA A 131 -9.79 -1.38 -1.43
CA ALA A 131 -8.35 -1.25 -1.70
C ALA A 131 -7.91 -1.87 -3.05
N SER A 132 -8.72 -2.74 -3.65
CA SER A 132 -8.42 -3.33 -4.96
C SER A 132 -8.76 -2.41 -6.12
N HIS A 133 -9.59 -1.39 -5.89
CA HIS A 133 -9.95 -0.41 -6.90
C HIS A 133 -8.74 0.45 -7.27
N GLU A 134 -8.70 0.99 -8.47
CA GLU A 134 -7.57 1.81 -8.95
C GLU A 134 -7.41 3.08 -8.10
N ASN A 135 -8.54 3.64 -7.65
CA ASN A 135 -8.61 4.77 -6.71
C ASN A 135 -8.65 4.32 -5.24
N GLY A 136 -8.46 3.02 -4.96
CA GLY A 136 -8.52 2.43 -3.64
C GLY A 136 -9.85 2.70 -2.92
N HIS A 137 -9.80 2.84 -1.60
CA HIS A 137 -10.98 3.13 -0.78
C HIS A 137 -11.67 4.44 -1.13
N TYR A 138 -10.94 5.37 -1.75
CA TYR A 138 -11.43 6.72 -1.99
C TYR A 138 -12.55 6.80 -3.01
N GLU A 139 -12.62 5.81 -3.93
CA GLU A 139 -13.68 5.73 -4.94
C GLU A 139 -15.08 5.84 -4.34
N THR A 140 -15.35 5.09 -3.26
CA THR A 140 -16.65 5.09 -2.60
C THR A 140 -16.69 6.03 -1.40
N PHE A 141 -15.52 6.46 -0.91
CA PHE A 141 -15.43 7.38 0.23
C PHE A 141 -16.00 8.76 -0.10
N TYR A 142 -15.67 9.33 -1.26
CA TYR A 142 -16.06 10.71 -1.53
C TYR A 142 -17.56 10.88 -1.77
N PRO A 143 -18.23 10.04 -2.57
CA PRO A 143 -19.69 10.04 -2.63
C PRO A 143 -20.34 9.86 -1.25
N TRP A 144 -19.82 8.92 -0.44
CA TRP A 144 -20.29 8.70 0.93
C TRP A 144 -20.08 9.92 1.84
N MET A 145 -19.00 10.68 1.65
CA MET A 145 -18.70 11.90 2.40
C MET A 145 -19.65 13.04 2.03
N GLU A 146 -19.99 13.18 0.74
CA GLU A 146 -20.97 14.19 0.31
C GLU A 146 -22.38 13.84 0.82
N ASP A 147 -22.76 12.56 0.81
CA ASP A 147 -24.00 12.10 1.44
C ASP A 147 -24.01 12.36 2.94
N LEU A 148 -22.88 12.12 3.63
CA LEU A 148 -22.74 12.41 5.06
C LEU A 148 -22.99 13.90 5.35
N LYS A 149 -22.35 14.80 4.59
CA LYS A 149 -22.52 16.25 4.75
C LYS A 149 -23.97 16.68 4.56
N LYS A 150 -24.57 16.27 3.44
CA LYS A 150 -25.96 16.56 3.11
C LYS A 150 -26.92 16.07 4.19
N ASN A 151 -26.69 14.87 4.72
CA ASN A 151 -27.55 14.29 5.75
C ASN A 151 -27.35 14.95 7.12
N LEU A 152 -26.12 15.32 7.49
CA LEU A 152 -25.84 16.11 8.70
C LEU A 152 -26.63 17.43 8.68
N GLU A 153 -26.64 18.13 7.54
CA GLU A 153 -27.41 19.36 7.34
C GLU A 153 -28.92 19.11 7.37
N ALA A 154 -29.40 18.11 6.63
CA ALA A 154 -30.83 17.78 6.53
C ALA A 154 -31.44 17.35 7.88
N LEU A 155 -30.65 16.68 8.72
CA LEU A 155 -31.04 16.30 10.08
C LEU A 155 -30.89 17.43 11.10
N GLY A 156 -30.38 18.61 10.70
CA GLY A 156 -30.15 19.74 11.59
C GLY A 156 -29.08 19.49 12.66
N LEU A 157 -28.18 18.54 12.42
CA LEU A 157 -27.12 18.15 13.37
C LEU A 157 -25.94 19.11 13.35
N VAL A 158 -25.80 19.87 12.26
CA VAL A 158 -24.71 20.82 12.03
C VAL A 158 -25.23 22.13 11.45
N ALA A 159 -24.51 23.22 11.71
CA ALA A 159 -24.70 24.50 11.04
C ALA A 159 -23.46 24.82 10.21
N LEU A 160 -23.67 25.28 8.98
CA LEU A 160 -22.62 25.80 8.13
C LEU A 160 -21.99 27.03 8.80
N HIS A 161 -20.67 27.00 8.94
CA HIS A 161 -19.91 28.17 9.31
C HIS A 161 -18.74 28.28 8.33
N LYS A 162 -18.69 29.38 7.56
CA LYS A 162 -17.52 29.69 6.74
C LYS A 162 -16.34 30.05 7.64
N VAL A 163 -15.72 29.05 8.25
CA VAL A 163 -14.46 29.22 8.96
C VAL A 163 -13.40 29.55 7.91
N LYS A 164 -12.59 30.58 8.18
CA LYS A 164 -11.39 30.84 7.37
C LYS A 164 -10.50 29.60 7.48
N LYS A 165 -10.22 28.92 6.37
CA LYS A 165 -9.42 27.68 6.37
C LYS A 165 -8.15 27.91 7.17
N GLN A 166 -8.00 27.15 8.26
CA GLN A 166 -6.76 27.13 9.03
C GLN A 166 -5.88 26.06 8.42
N TYR A 167 -4.69 26.48 7.99
CA TYR A 167 -3.70 25.57 7.43
C TYR A 167 -3.19 24.61 8.51
N GLU A 168 -2.91 23.35 8.13
CA GLU A 168 -2.33 22.33 9.01
C GLU A 168 -0.95 22.75 9.54
N TYR A 169 -0.27 23.64 8.81
CA TYR A 169 1.10 24.07 9.07
C TYR A 169 1.18 25.58 9.19
N THR A 170 2.13 26.05 9.99
CA THR A 170 2.57 27.44 10.01
C THR A 170 4.07 27.49 9.83
N ILE A 171 4.54 28.43 9.02
CA ILE A 171 5.93 28.58 8.61
C ILE A 171 6.52 29.80 9.30
N ASP A 172 7.55 29.57 10.10
CA ASP A 172 8.35 30.63 10.70
C ASP A 172 9.72 30.67 10.02
N PHE A 173 9.96 31.71 9.23
CA PHE A 173 11.23 31.92 8.55
C PHE A 173 12.34 32.24 9.56
N SER A 174 13.51 31.63 9.37
CA SER A 174 14.65 31.77 10.27
C SER A 174 15.93 32.01 9.47
N ASN A 175 16.90 32.70 10.08
CA ASN A 175 18.26 32.82 9.52
C ASN A 175 19.21 31.75 10.04
N GLU A 176 18.69 30.72 10.73
CA GLU A 176 19.49 29.62 11.26
C GLU A 176 19.87 28.65 10.13
N ASP A 177 21.08 28.10 10.22
CA ASP A 177 21.55 27.07 9.29
C ASP A 177 20.71 25.79 9.42
N LEU A 178 20.71 25.00 8.35
CA LEU A 178 20.11 23.66 8.35
C LEU A 178 20.76 22.81 9.46
N LEU A 179 20.00 22.50 10.51
CA LEU A 179 20.43 21.55 11.52
C LEU A 179 20.48 20.15 10.91
N GLU A 180 21.59 19.44 11.10
CA GLU A 180 21.67 18.02 10.75
C GLU A 180 20.67 17.25 11.61
N THR A 181 19.65 16.70 10.96
CA THR A 181 18.72 15.77 11.57
C THR A 181 19.30 14.37 11.51
N ASP A 182 18.98 13.58 12.53
CA ASP A 182 19.27 12.15 12.49
C ASP A 182 18.59 11.52 11.26
N SER A 183 19.42 11.12 10.30
CA SER A 183 18.97 10.61 9.01
C SER A 183 18.27 9.26 9.11
N THR A 184 18.43 8.57 10.25
CA THR A 184 17.75 7.31 10.61
C THR A 184 16.32 7.53 11.06
N ILE A 185 15.85 8.78 11.23
CA ILE A 185 14.45 9.07 11.51
C ILE A 185 13.78 9.57 10.24
N ARG A 186 12.92 8.77 9.62
CA ARG A 186 12.16 9.14 8.41
C ARG A 186 10.68 8.85 8.57
N ASN A 187 9.82 9.80 8.18
CA ASN A 187 8.36 9.66 8.25
C ASN A 187 7.85 9.21 9.64
N ASN A 188 8.35 9.81 10.73
CA ASN A 188 8.02 9.47 12.12
C ASN A 188 8.36 8.03 12.52
N LYS A 189 9.37 7.44 11.88
CA LYS A 189 9.87 6.10 12.22
C LYS A 189 11.38 6.12 12.25
N ILE A 190 11.91 5.45 13.27
CA ILE A 190 13.31 5.01 13.26
C ILE A 190 13.41 3.91 12.21
N VAL A 191 14.34 4.07 11.28
CA VAL A 191 14.61 3.17 10.17
C VAL A 191 16.08 2.80 10.19
N ASP A 192 16.38 1.59 9.71
CA ASP A 192 17.74 1.08 9.70
C ASP A 192 18.53 1.68 8.51
N GLU A 193 19.84 1.87 8.72
CA GLU A 193 20.75 2.32 7.67
C GLU A 193 21.41 1.13 6.95
N PHE A 194 21.35 1.16 5.62
CA PHE A 194 21.97 0.17 4.75
C PHE A 194 22.96 0.83 3.80
N GLU A 195 24.04 0.12 3.49
CA GLU A 195 25.03 0.49 2.49
C GLU A 195 24.85 -0.35 1.22
N VAL A 196 24.84 0.30 0.05
CA VAL A 196 24.78 -0.40 -1.24
C VAL A 196 26.13 -1.04 -1.52
N ILE A 197 26.18 -2.38 -1.53
CA ILE A 197 27.41 -3.13 -1.84
C ILE A 197 27.36 -3.75 -3.25
N LYS A 198 26.19 -3.73 -3.91
CA LYS A 198 26.02 -4.15 -5.30
C LYS A 198 24.78 -3.49 -5.89
N ASN A 199 24.87 -3.01 -7.12
CA ASN A 199 23.73 -2.60 -7.93
C ASN A 199 23.99 -2.97 -9.38
N LYS A 200 23.58 -4.18 -9.80
CA LYS A 200 23.92 -4.73 -11.11
C LYS A 200 22.66 -5.00 -11.93
N ARG A 201 22.60 -4.42 -13.13
CA ARG A 201 21.62 -4.83 -14.14
C ARG A 201 21.90 -6.26 -14.58
N VAL A 202 20.89 -7.12 -14.48
CA VAL A 202 20.96 -8.56 -14.84
C VAL A 202 20.30 -8.87 -16.17
N THR A 203 19.66 -7.89 -16.80
CA THR A 203 19.16 -8.00 -18.19
C THR A 203 20.13 -7.34 -19.19
N PRO A 204 20.15 -7.79 -20.46
CA PRO A 204 20.90 -7.11 -21.52
C PRO A 204 20.52 -5.62 -21.66
N LYS A 205 21.47 -4.75 -22.04
CA LYS A 205 21.27 -3.29 -22.08
C LYS A 205 20.17 -2.86 -23.06
N ASP A 206 20.10 -3.54 -24.19
CA ASP A 206 19.15 -3.40 -25.28
C ASP A 206 17.78 -4.04 -24.97
N TYR A 207 17.66 -4.81 -23.90
CA TYR A 207 16.37 -5.34 -23.46
C TYR A 207 15.50 -4.24 -22.85
N PHE A 208 14.20 -4.24 -23.18
CA PHE A 208 13.27 -3.19 -22.77
C PHE A 208 13.05 -3.12 -21.24
N ARG A 209 13.24 -4.23 -20.52
CA ARG A 209 13.19 -4.27 -19.05
C ARG A 209 14.59 -4.15 -18.48
N ASP A 210 14.82 -3.11 -17.69
CA ASP A 210 15.97 -3.05 -16.78
C ASP A 210 15.54 -3.77 -15.48
N THR A 211 16.18 -4.89 -15.18
CA THR A 211 16.03 -5.58 -13.90
C THR A 211 17.38 -5.64 -13.23
N ARG A 212 17.42 -5.34 -11.93
CA ARG A 212 18.65 -5.23 -11.17
C ARG A 212 18.66 -6.16 -9.98
N VAL A 213 19.84 -6.69 -9.69
CA VAL A 213 20.13 -7.34 -8.42
C VAL A 213 20.93 -6.38 -7.56
N ILE A 214 20.47 -6.20 -6.33
CA ILE A 214 21.01 -5.23 -5.38
C ILE A 214 21.29 -5.94 -4.08
N ASP A 215 22.50 -5.76 -3.56
CA ASP A 215 22.89 -6.26 -2.24
C ASP A 215 23.04 -5.05 -1.32
N LEU A 216 22.36 -5.11 -0.17
CA LEU A 216 22.34 -4.07 0.85
C LEU A 216 22.96 -4.63 2.12
N LYS A 217 24.00 -3.97 2.62
CA LYS A 217 24.67 -4.34 3.87
C LYS A 217 24.10 -3.50 5.01
N SER A 218 23.53 -4.16 6.01
CA SER A 218 23.09 -3.51 7.25
C SER A 218 24.30 -3.04 8.05
N LEU A 219 24.23 -1.83 8.59
CA LEU A 219 25.21 -1.33 9.56
C LEU A 219 24.85 -1.71 10.99
N ASP A 220 23.59 -2.07 11.22
CA ASP A 220 23.05 -2.54 12.49
C ASP A 220 22.82 -4.05 12.51
N ASN A 221 22.38 -4.58 13.67
CA ASN A 221 21.99 -5.97 13.82
C ASN A 221 20.76 -6.29 12.96
N LEU A 222 21.00 -6.96 11.83
CA LEU A 222 19.96 -7.36 10.91
C LEU A 222 19.33 -8.69 11.32
N SER A 223 18.00 -8.70 11.42
CA SER A 223 17.23 -9.92 11.57
C SER A 223 16.03 -9.95 10.65
N TYR A 224 15.98 -10.94 9.76
CA TYR A 224 14.88 -11.19 8.85
C TYR A 224 14.69 -12.68 8.63
N LYS A 225 13.48 -13.09 8.26
CA LYS A 225 13.12 -14.47 7.92
C LYS A 225 12.87 -14.61 6.42
N PRO A 226 12.96 -15.83 5.87
CA PRO A 226 12.55 -16.07 4.51
C PRO A 226 11.13 -15.55 4.23
N GLY A 227 10.93 -14.92 3.09
CA GLY A 227 9.65 -14.31 2.70
C GLY A 227 9.36 -12.93 3.30
N ASP A 228 10.22 -12.42 4.18
CA ASP A 228 10.13 -11.05 4.66
C ASP A 228 10.36 -10.03 3.53
N ILE A 229 9.91 -8.81 3.79
CA ILE A 229 10.04 -7.67 2.88
C ILE A 229 10.92 -6.59 3.49
N ILE A 230 11.52 -5.77 2.65
CA ILE A 230 12.16 -4.52 3.05
C ILE A 230 11.35 -3.35 2.49
N GLU A 231 11.00 -2.40 3.35
CA GLU A 231 10.37 -1.14 2.97
C GLU A 231 11.43 -0.06 2.84
N ILE A 232 11.77 0.29 1.62
CA ILE A 232 12.77 1.31 1.30
C ILE A 232 12.07 2.67 1.15
N ILE A 233 12.58 3.70 1.81
CA ILE A 233 12.09 5.08 1.64
C ILE A 233 12.93 5.75 0.54
N PRO A 234 12.37 6.00 -0.65
CA PRO A 234 13.12 6.64 -1.72
C PRO A 234 13.22 8.16 -1.50
N VAL A 235 14.07 8.80 -2.31
CA VAL A 235 14.14 10.26 -2.43
C VAL A 235 13.94 10.67 -3.89
N ASN A 236 13.54 11.91 -4.11
CA ASN A 236 13.50 12.47 -5.46
C ASN A 236 14.92 12.79 -5.92
N LEU A 237 15.17 12.66 -7.24
CA LEU A 237 16.46 13.02 -7.80
C LEU A 237 16.65 14.54 -7.78
N LYS A 238 17.80 15.00 -7.30
CA LYS A 238 18.14 16.44 -7.20
C LYS A 238 17.93 17.18 -8.52
N SER A 239 18.29 16.56 -9.65
CA SER A 239 18.09 17.14 -10.98
C SER A 239 16.62 17.34 -11.33
N GLU A 240 15.74 16.43 -10.92
CA GLU A 240 14.29 16.55 -11.18
C GLU A 240 13.65 17.57 -10.25
N VAL A 241 14.05 17.60 -8.97
CA VAL A 241 13.59 18.64 -8.04
C VAL A 241 14.00 20.03 -8.54
N ASN A 242 15.21 20.17 -9.06
CA ASN A 242 15.66 21.43 -9.63
C ASN A 242 14.85 21.84 -10.87
N ASP A 243 14.56 20.90 -11.79
CA ASP A 243 13.67 21.16 -12.93
C ASP A 243 12.27 21.58 -12.47
N ALA A 244 11.73 20.90 -11.45
CA ALA A 244 10.42 21.24 -10.91
C ALA A 244 10.38 22.63 -10.27
N ILE A 245 11.40 23.01 -9.49
CA ILE A 245 11.51 24.35 -8.90
C ILE A 245 11.51 25.42 -9.99
N ILE A 246 12.29 25.24 -11.06
CA ILE A 246 12.35 26.19 -12.18
C ILE A 246 11.01 26.28 -12.91
N ARG A 247 10.40 25.14 -13.22
CA ARG A 247 9.14 25.09 -13.99
C ARG A 247 7.93 25.60 -13.21
N LEU A 248 7.97 25.52 -11.88
CA LEU A 248 6.95 26.08 -10.98
C LEU A 248 7.27 27.50 -10.50
N GLN A 249 8.44 28.04 -10.90
CA GLN A 249 8.91 29.38 -10.54
C GLN A 249 9.08 29.58 -9.03
N TRP A 250 9.61 28.57 -8.33
CA TRP A 250 9.82 28.57 -6.88
C TRP A 250 11.26 28.89 -6.46
N GLU A 251 12.11 29.37 -7.37
CA GLU A 251 13.54 29.63 -7.11
C GLU A 251 13.75 30.58 -5.93
N GLU A 252 12.90 31.60 -5.80
CA GLU A 252 13.03 32.62 -4.75
C GLU A 252 12.76 32.05 -3.34
N ILE A 253 11.93 31.01 -3.22
CA ILE A 253 11.55 30.40 -1.94
C ILE A 253 12.25 29.06 -1.66
N ALA A 254 12.86 28.45 -2.68
CA ALA A 254 13.37 27.08 -2.64
C ALA A 254 14.38 26.84 -1.52
N ASP A 255 15.26 27.82 -1.29
CA ASP A 255 16.44 27.71 -0.44
C ASP A 255 16.37 28.61 0.82
N ILE A 256 15.21 29.23 1.08
CA ILE A 256 15.00 30.02 2.30
C ILE A 256 14.81 29.07 3.50
N PRO A 257 15.58 29.22 4.60
CA PRO A 257 15.38 28.41 5.80
C PRO A 257 14.11 28.79 6.58
N PHE A 258 13.39 27.79 7.07
CA PHE A 258 12.22 27.96 7.90
C PHE A 258 12.01 26.79 8.86
N THR A 259 11.19 27.00 9.88
CA THR A 259 10.69 25.94 10.77
C THR A 259 9.20 25.72 10.55
N ILE A 260 8.73 24.49 10.77
CA ILE A 260 7.32 24.11 10.59
C ILE A 260 6.70 23.89 11.97
N LYS A 261 5.55 24.53 12.21
CA LYS A 261 4.69 24.27 13.37
C LYS A 261 3.42 23.56 12.93
N SER A 262 3.01 22.51 13.64
CA SER A 262 1.71 21.89 13.41
C SER A 262 0.62 22.68 14.11
N ASN A 263 -0.44 22.93 13.36
CA ASN A 263 -1.73 23.31 13.88
C ASN A 263 -2.59 22.03 14.02
N ARG A 264 -3.36 21.92 15.11
CA ARG A 264 -4.40 20.87 15.34
C ARG A 264 -3.94 19.47 15.80
N ASN A 265 -2.93 19.37 16.68
CA ASN A 265 -2.45 18.10 17.23
C ASN A 265 -1.99 17.08 16.16
N ILE A 266 -1.56 17.56 14.98
CA ILE A 266 -1.01 16.70 13.94
C ILE A 266 0.47 16.48 14.27
N GLU A 267 0.91 15.22 14.30
CA GLU A 267 2.31 14.93 14.56
C GLU A 267 3.15 15.21 13.31
N LEU A 268 4.04 16.21 13.39
CA LEU A 268 4.98 16.51 12.31
C LEU A 268 5.96 15.36 12.12
N PRO A 269 6.34 15.01 10.87
CA PRO A 269 7.51 14.21 10.59
C PRO A 269 8.73 14.70 11.38
N GLU A 270 9.49 13.84 12.05
CA GLU A 270 10.64 14.27 12.87
C GLU A 270 11.62 15.16 12.09
N ILE A 271 11.92 14.81 10.84
CA ILE A 271 12.76 15.62 9.94
C ILE A 271 12.23 17.05 9.85
N TRP A 272 10.91 17.24 9.80
CA TRP A 272 10.27 18.55 9.64
C TRP A 272 10.34 19.43 10.90
N LYS A 273 10.69 18.86 12.05
CA LYS A 273 10.84 19.61 13.31
C LYS A 273 12.13 20.42 13.38
N SER A 274 13.11 20.09 12.54
CA SER A 274 14.34 20.87 12.37
C SER A 274 14.14 22.01 11.37
N THR A 275 15.12 22.90 11.25
CA THR A 275 15.17 23.90 10.17
C THR A 275 15.16 23.19 8.80
N GLN A 276 14.30 23.64 7.90
CA GLN A 276 14.08 23.08 6.57
C GLN A 276 14.23 24.15 5.48
N THR A 277 14.44 23.69 4.25
CA THR A 277 14.18 24.47 3.04
C THR A 277 13.17 23.72 2.16
N LEU A 278 12.47 24.43 1.27
CA LEU A 278 11.52 23.80 0.36
C LEU A 278 12.23 22.78 -0.54
N ARG A 279 13.44 23.09 -1.01
CA ARG A 279 14.27 22.15 -1.78
C ARG A 279 14.55 20.87 -1.00
N ASN A 280 14.97 20.97 0.26
CA ASN A 280 15.25 19.78 1.08
C ASN A 280 13.99 18.93 1.29
N LEU A 281 12.83 19.57 1.50
CA LEU A 281 11.56 18.85 1.62
C LEU A 281 11.15 18.18 0.31
N LEU A 282 11.29 18.86 -0.83
CA LEU A 282 11.03 18.28 -2.16
C LEU A 282 11.98 17.13 -2.50
N GLU A 283 13.24 17.19 -2.08
CA GLU A 283 14.19 16.10 -2.30
C GLU A 283 13.88 14.88 -1.42
N LYS A 284 13.62 15.09 -0.12
CA LYS A 284 13.66 14.00 0.87
C LYS A 284 12.31 13.56 1.42
N SER A 285 11.28 14.40 1.32
CA SER A 285 10.03 14.23 2.06
C SER A 285 8.76 14.31 1.23
N LEU A 286 8.68 15.17 0.22
CA LEU A 286 7.45 15.48 -0.51
C LEU A 286 7.37 14.73 -1.84
N ASP A 287 6.24 14.05 -2.07
CA ASP A 287 5.99 13.20 -3.24
C ASP A 287 5.44 14.01 -4.42
N ILE A 288 6.19 15.04 -4.86
CA ILE A 288 5.76 15.94 -5.95
C ILE A 288 5.61 15.21 -7.29
N PHE A 289 6.35 14.13 -7.52
CA PHE A 289 6.22 13.29 -8.72
C PHE A 289 5.26 12.10 -8.53
N GLY A 290 4.60 12.05 -7.36
CA GLY A 290 3.66 11.02 -6.98
C GLY A 290 2.32 11.15 -7.68
N LYS A 291 1.42 10.22 -7.36
CA LYS A 291 0.06 10.23 -7.88
C LYS A 291 -0.75 11.37 -7.25
N PRO A 292 -1.55 12.11 -8.05
CA PRO A 292 -2.50 13.05 -7.50
C PRO A 292 -3.52 12.35 -6.61
N ASN A 293 -4.03 13.10 -5.65
CA ASN A 293 -5.05 12.62 -4.73
C ASN A 293 -6.09 13.72 -4.52
N LEU A 294 -7.22 13.33 -3.96
CA LEU A 294 -8.35 14.24 -3.82
C LEU A 294 -8.16 15.29 -2.72
N LYS A 295 -7.25 15.07 -1.74
CA LYS A 295 -6.81 16.13 -0.83
C LYS A 295 -6.15 17.25 -1.63
N MET A 296 -5.15 16.94 -2.44
CA MET A 296 -4.48 17.89 -3.34
C MET A 296 -5.48 18.67 -4.21
N GLY A 297 -6.40 17.97 -4.90
CA GLY A 297 -7.39 18.61 -5.77
C GLY A 297 -8.31 19.60 -5.03
N ARG A 298 -8.68 19.29 -3.78
CA ARG A 298 -9.47 20.18 -2.91
C ARG A 298 -8.68 21.40 -2.47
N HIS A 299 -7.40 21.26 -2.12
CA HIS A 299 -6.55 22.42 -1.81
C HIS A 299 -6.38 23.33 -3.04
N LEU A 300 -6.14 22.76 -4.23
CA LEU A 300 -6.05 23.54 -5.46
C LEU A 300 -7.34 24.29 -5.78
N ARG A 301 -8.51 23.63 -5.70
CA ARG A 301 -9.80 24.29 -5.94
C ARG A 301 -10.01 25.45 -4.97
N PHE A 302 -9.65 25.26 -3.70
CA PHE A 302 -9.79 26.29 -2.68
C PHE A 302 -8.88 27.50 -2.96
N ILE A 303 -7.60 27.26 -3.26
CA ILE A 303 -6.63 28.33 -3.52
C ILE A 303 -6.99 29.10 -4.79
N TYR A 304 -7.42 28.39 -5.83
CA TYR A 304 -7.70 28.97 -7.15
C TYR A 304 -9.18 29.20 -7.42
N GLU A 305 -10.05 29.25 -6.40
CA GLU A 305 -11.50 29.37 -6.59
C GLU A 305 -11.87 30.59 -7.47
N ASP A 306 -11.27 31.74 -7.17
CA ASP A 306 -11.52 32.98 -7.92
C ASP A 306 -10.83 32.98 -9.29
N TYR A 307 -9.64 32.39 -9.40
CA TYR A 307 -8.94 32.21 -10.67
C TYR A 307 -9.77 31.35 -11.64
N LEU A 308 -10.31 30.23 -11.17
CA LEU A 308 -11.15 29.32 -11.96
C LEU A 308 -12.45 29.96 -12.43
N LYS A 309 -13.09 30.76 -11.56
CA LYS A 309 -14.30 31.54 -11.93
C LYS A 309 -13.98 32.55 -13.04
N ASN A 310 -12.86 33.25 -12.93
CA ASN A 310 -12.48 34.28 -13.89
C ASN A 310 -12.05 33.69 -15.25
N GLU A 311 -11.44 32.51 -15.27
CA GLU A 311 -11.08 31.83 -16.52
C GLU A 311 -12.24 31.06 -17.19
N ASN A 312 -13.44 31.05 -16.60
CA ASN A 312 -14.54 30.15 -17.00
C ASN A 312 -14.07 28.68 -17.11
N SER A 313 -13.18 28.26 -16.21
CA SER A 313 -12.54 26.95 -16.25
C SER A 313 -13.26 26.00 -15.29
N ASP A 314 -14.00 25.04 -15.85
CA ASP A 314 -14.66 23.98 -15.09
C ASP A 314 -13.70 22.87 -14.63
N LYS A 315 -12.39 22.99 -14.87
CA LYS A 315 -11.41 21.92 -14.60
C LYS A 315 -11.49 21.34 -13.19
N LEU A 316 -11.86 22.14 -12.19
CA LEU A 316 -11.97 21.72 -10.78
C LEU A 316 -13.40 21.82 -10.22
N SER A 317 -14.42 21.99 -11.08
CA SER A 317 -15.82 22.01 -10.64
C SER A 317 -16.26 20.63 -10.13
N ASP A 318 -15.86 19.57 -10.85
CA ASP A 318 -15.88 18.17 -10.43
C ASP A 318 -14.45 17.66 -10.20
N ILE A 319 -13.97 17.81 -8.95
CA ILE A 319 -12.60 17.43 -8.56
C ILE A 319 -12.40 15.92 -8.66
N GLU A 320 -13.44 15.12 -8.40
CA GLU A 320 -13.35 13.66 -8.44
C GLU A 320 -13.07 13.17 -9.86
N SER A 321 -13.88 13.64 -10.81
CA SER A 321 -13.68 13.35 -12.23
C SER A 321 -12.33 13.88 -12.72
N TYR A 322 -11.94 15.09 -12.33
CA TYR A 322 -10.64 15.65 -12.69
C TYR A 322 -9.46 14.79 -12.22
N ILE A 323 -9.44 14.41 -10.93
CA ILE A 323 -8.37 13.59 -10.36
C ILE A 323 -8.36 12.20 -11.00
N LYS A 324 -9.53 11.61 -11.26
CA LYS A 324 -9.65 10.33 -11.96
C LYS A 324 -9.04 10.39 -13.36
N ASN A 325 -9.42 11.40 -14.16
CA ASN A 325 -8.86 11.60 -15.50
C ASN A 325 -7.34 11.78 -15.45
N CYS A 326 -6.83 12.54 -14.47
CA CYS A 326 -5.40 12.68 -14.26
C CYS A 326 -4.71 11.34 -13.95
N LEU A 327 -5.34 10.46 -13.15
CA LEU A 327 -4.81 9.13 -12.84
C LEU A 327 -4.83 8.20 -14.06
N ASP A 328 -5.88 8.26 -14.88
CA ASP A 328 -6.01 7.49 -16.13
C ASP A 328 -4.94 7.90 -17.14
N GLU A 329 -4.67 9.21 -17.24
CA GLU A 329 -3.58 9.80 -18.02
C GLU A 329 -2.20 9.60 -17.37
N LYS A 330 -2.15 9.09 -16.14
CA LYS A 330 -0.94 8.90 -15.32
C LYS A 330 -0.14 10.18 -15.11
N LYS A 331 -0.84 11.31 -14.95
CA LYS A 331 -0.27 12.57 -14.48
C LYS A 331 0.23 12.42 -13.05
N SER A 332 1.30 13.13 -12.75
CA SER A 332 1.84 13.34 -11.41
C SER A 332 1.30 14.64 -10.82
N ILE A 333 1.51 14.85 -9.52
CA ILE A 333 1.21 16.11 -8.85
C ILE A 333 1.93 17.27 -9.55
N PHE A 334 3.20 17.08 -9.92
CA PHE A 334 4.00 18.05 -10.68
C PHE A 334 3.33 18.48 -11.99
N ASP A 335 2.85 17.54 -12.80
CA ASP A 335 2.20 17.87 -14.07
C ASP A 335 0.98 18.75 -13.86
N ILE A 336 0.18 18.43 -12.84
CA ILE A 336 -1.02 19.20 -12.49
C ILE A 336 -0.61 20.59 -12.00
N LEU A 337 0.41 20.71 -11.15
CA LEU A 337 0.86 22.02 -10.66
C LEU A 337 1.38 22.93 -11.79
N CYS A 338 1.96 22.36 -12.85
CA CYS A 338 2.31 23.12 -14.05
C CYS A 338 1.09 23.64 -14.83
N GLU A 339 -0.12 23.15 -14.57
CA GLU A 339 -1.36 23.67 -15.18
C GLU A 339 -1.96 24.87 -14.44
N PHE A 340 -1.42 25.28 -13.29
CA PHE A 340 -1.93 26.37 -12.45
C PHE A 340 -0.87 27.46 -12.20
N PRO A 341 -1.27 28.71 -11.92
CA PRO A 341 -0.35 29.80 -11.61
C PRO A 341 0.24 29.66 -10.19
N THR A 342 1.17 28.73 -10.04
CA THR A 342 1.69 28.25 -8.74
C THR A 342 2.85 29.05 -8.17
N LYS A 343 3.34 30.07 -8.89
CA LYS A 343 4.47 30.91 -8.49
C LYS A 343 4.33 31.48 -7.07
N ASP A 344 3.14 31.99 -6.75
CA ASP A 344 2.89 32.73 -5.51
C ASP A 344 2.37 31.83 -4.37
N LEU A 345 2.41 30.50 -4.54
CA LEU A 345 2.04 29.58 -3.46
C LEU A 345 2.95 29.74 -2.25
N ARG A 346 2.34 29.84 -1.08
CA ARG A 346 3.08 29.88 0.19
C ARG A 346 3.55 28.47 0.56
N ILE A 347 4.61 28.38 1.36
CA ILE A 347 5.20 27.09 1.74
C ILE A 347 4.19 26.20 2.50
N ASP A 348 3.37 26.77 3.39
CA ASP A 348 2.29 26.05 4.08
C ASP A 348 1.26 25.48 3.09
N GLU A 349 0.91 26.20 2.03
CA GLU A 349 0.02 25.70 0.96
C GLU A 349 0.64 24.53 0.20
N ILE A 350 1.94 24.63 -0.13
CA ILE A 350 2.68 23.56 -0.81
C ILE A 350 2.68 22.29 0.03
N LEU A 351 2.89 22.39 1.35
CA LEU A 351 2.86 21.25 2.28
C LEU A 351 1.47 20.59 2.39
N GLU A 352 0.39 21.34 2.16
CA GLU A 352 -0.96 20.77 2.13
C GLU A 352 -1.31 20.08 0.82
N ILE A 353 -0.78 20.59 -0.29
CA ILE A 353 -0.99 20.07 -1.64
C ILE A 353 -0.20 18.77 -1.84
N ILE A 354 1.08 18.76 -1.45
CA ILE A 354 2.00 17.68 -1.77
C ILE A 354 2.12 16.71 -0.58
N PRO A 355 1.71 15.43 -0.72
CA PRO A 355 1.81 14.46 0.35
C PRO A 355 3.27 14.03 0.58
N THR A 356 3.51 13.31 1.67
CA THR A 356 4.84 12.74 1.94
C THR A 356 5.15 11.51 1.07
N ILE A 357 6.43 11.32 0.76
CA ILE A 357 6.96 10.15 0.05
C ILE A 357 6.69 8.89 0.88
N LYS A 358 6.07 7.91 0.25
CA LYS A 358 5.77 6.61 0.87
C LYS A 358 6.92 5.63 0.65
N ALA A 359 7.17 4.80 1.65
CA ALA A 359 8.09 3.67 1.51
C ALA A 359 7.57 2.67 0.46
N ARG A 360 8.50 1.98 -0.22
CA ARG A 360 8.19 0.95 -1.20
C ARG A 360 8.69 -0.41 -0.73
N SER A 361 7.78 -1.38 -0.68
CA SER A 361 8.08 -2.75 -0.28
C SER A 361 8.73 -3.53 -1.41
N TYR A 362 9.78 -4.27 -1.08
CA TYR A 362 10.46 -5.23 -1.96
C TYR A 362 10.61 -6.57 -1.23
N SER A 363 10.30 -7.68 -1.91
CA SER A 363 10.55 -9.02 -1.37
C SER A 363 12.05 -9.28 -1.25
N ILE A 364 12.48 -9.72 -0.07
CA ILE A 364 13.87 -10.16 0.13
C ILE A 364 14.09 -11.44 -0.68
N THR A 365 15.17 -11.45 -1.47
CA THR A 365 15.46 -12.50 -2.48
C THR A 365 16.41 -13.58 -1.95
N SER A 366 16.84 -13.47 -0.70
CA SER A 366 17.83 -14.33 -0.07
C SER A 366 17.34 -14.93 1.25
N SER A 367 17.91 -16.07 1.64
CA SER A 367 17.94 -16.52 3.04
C SER A 367 19.22 -16.02 3.72
N ARG A 368 19.12 -15.64 5.01
CA ARG A 368 20.28 -15.32 5.86
C ARG A 368 21.25 -16.49 5.98
N LYS A 369 20.74 -17.73 5.94
CA LYS A 369 21.57 -18.94 6.01
C LYS A 369 22.52 -19.08 4.82
N VAL A 370 22.23 -18.41 3.70
CA VAL A 370 23.05 -18.42 2.49
C VAL A 370 23.82 -17.11 2.29
N ARG A 371 23.20 -15.96 2.58
CA ARG A 371 23.83 -14.64 2.35
C ARG A 371 24.62 -14.08 3.53
N GLY A 372 24.48 -14.65 4.73
CA GLY A 372 25.08 -14.13 5.95
C GLY A 372 24.14 -13.21 6.72
N ASP A 373 24.62 -12.76 7.87
CA ASP A 373 23.77 -12.11 8.88
C ASP A 373 23.50 -10.62 8.66
N ASN A 374 24.23 -9.97 7.76
CA ASN A 374 24.17 -8.53 7.56
C ASN A 374 23.88 -8.10 6.11
N ILE A 375 23.51 -9.02 5.21
CA ILE A 375 23.26 -8.71 3.80
C ILE A 375 21.84 -9.11 3.38
N ILE A 376 21.13 -8.18 2.75
CA ILE A 376 19.87 -8.43 2.03
C ILE A 376 20.15 -8.36 0.53
N GLU A 377 19.74 -9.40 -0.21
CA GLU A 377 19.71 -9.34 -1.69
C GLU A 377 18.27 -9.08 -2.16
N LEU A 378 18.13 -8.21 -3.17
CA LEU A 378 16.88 -7.86 -3.82
C LEU A 378 17.00 -8.04 -5.32
N ILE A 379 15.90 -8.43 -5.97
CA ILE A 379 15.73 -8.32 -7.42
C ILE A 379 14.61 -7.34 -7.74
N ILE A 380 14.95 -6.26 -8.45
CA ILE A 380 14.07 -5.11 -8.68
C ILE A 380 13.95 -4.83 -10.18
N GLY A 381 12.73 -4.91 -10.70
CA GLY A 381 12.41 -4.42 -12.04
C GLY A 381 12.22 -2.90 -12.03
N ILE A 382 12.88 -2.20 -12.94
CA ILE A 382 12.69 -0.76 -13.13
C ILE A 382 11.32 -0.52 -13.75
N ASN A 383 10.44 0.15 -12.99
CA ASN A 383 9.05 0.34 -13.38
C ASN A 383 8.93 1.49 -14.39
N LYS A 384 8.96 1.16 -15.68
CA LYS A 384 8.67 2.10 -16.77
C LYS A 384 7.20 2.02 -17.18
N PHE A 385 6.57 3.18 -17.39
CA PHE A 385 5.20 3.28 -17.85
C PHE A 385 5.04 4.43 -18.84
N THR A 386 4.07 4.30 -19.74
CA THR A 386 3.71 5.35 -20.71
C THR A 386 2.51 6.14 -20.19
N THR A 387 2.61 7.46 -20.18
CA THR A 387 1.55 8.41 -19.82
C THR A 387 0.55 8.61 -20.96
N GLY A 388 -0.57 9.31 -20.69
CA GLY A 388 -1.59 9.63 -21.68
C GLY A 388 -1.08 10.48 -22.86
N ASN A 389 -0.02 11.27 -22.66
CA ASN A 389 0.65 12.03 -23.71
C ASN A 389 1.81 11.27 -24.40
N ASN A 390 1.86 9.95 -24.26
CA ASN A 390 2.89 9.06 -24.84
C ASN A 390 4.33 9.25 -24.34
N GLU A 391 4.54 9.96 -23.22
CA GLU A 391 5.85 10.02 -22.58
C GLU A 391 6.15 8.73 -21.80
N THR A 392 7.40 8.26 -21.87
CA THR A 392 7.86 7.16 -21.04
C THR A 392 8.44 7.70 -19.74
N ARG A 393 7.84 7.32 -18.61
CA ARG A 393 8.28 7.70 -17.26
C ARG A 393 8.69 6.48 -16.45
N THR A 394 9.44 6.74 -15.38
CA THR A 394 9.92 5.70 -14.46
C THR A 394 9.41 5.99 -13.06
N GLY A 395 8.94 4.96 -12.34
CA GLY A 395 8.47 5.12 -10.97
C GLY A 395 9.61 5.56 -10.03
N ILE A 396 9.30 6.50 -9.13
CA ILE A 396 10.24 7.21 -8.23
C ILE A 396 11.22 6.25 -7.57
N SER A 397 10.73 5.28 -6.80
CA SER A 397 11.58 4.36 -6.05
C SER A 397 12.54 3.56 -6.94
N SER A 398 12.03 2.94 -8.01
CA SER A 398 12.89 2.21 -8.94
C SER A 398 13.87 3.11 -9.70
N LYS A 399 13.46 4.34 -10.03
CA LYS A 399 14.32 5.31 -10.70
C LYS A 399 15.49 5.70 -9.80
N TRP A 400 15.20 6.09 -8.56
CA TRP A 400 16.22 6.42 -7.57
C TRP A 400 17.17 5.24 -7.34
N ILE A 401 16.63 4.04 -7.10
CA ILE A 401 17.42 2.81 -6.95
C ILE A 401 18.34 2.56 -8.16
N SER A 402 17.91 2.92 -9.37
CA SER A 402 18.71 2.75 -10.58
C SER A 402 19.92 3.70 -10.66
N THR A 403 19.96 4.74 -9.84
CA THR A 403 21.07 5.70 -9.79
C THR A 403 22.11 5.37 -8.71
N LEU A 404 21.74 4.54 -7.73
CA LEU A 404 22.59 4.23 -6.58
C LEU A 404 23.92 3.59 -6.97
N GLN A 405 24.99 4.12 -6.42
CA GLN A 405 26.36 3.62 -6.53
C GLN A 405 26.75 2.81 -5.30
N LEU A 406 27.93 2.18 -5.37
CA LEU A 406 28.50 1.51 -4.20
C LEU A 406 28.74 2.52 -3.08
N ASN A 407 28.50 2.07 -1.84
CA ASN A 407 28.61 2.84 -0.60
C ASN A 407 27.54 3.93 -0.41
N ASP A 408 26.59 4.08 -1.34
CA ASP A 408 25.44 4.95 -1.11
C ASP A 408 24.60 4.40 0.05
N LYS A 409 24.07 5.32 0.85
CA LYS A 409 23.21 5.01 2.00
C LYS A 409 21.74 4.90 1.61
N ILE A 410 21.08 3.86 2.10
CA ILE A 410 19.64 3.65 1.98
C ILE A 410 19.05 3.56 3.38
N TYR A 411 17.85 4.13 3.54
CA TYR A 411 17.06 4.04 4.76
C TYR A 411 15.86 3.15 4.53
N ALA A 412 15.73 2.11 5.35
CA ALA A 412 14.69 1.11 5.17
C ALA A 412 14.30 0.42 6.47
N THR A 413 13.16 -0.26 6.46
CA THR A 413 12.71 -1.11 7.56
C THR A 413 12.42 -2.51 7.05
N VAL A 414 12.98 -3.52 7.71
CA VAL A 414 12.58 -4.91 7.47
C VAL A 414 11.23 -5.17 8.14
N LYS A 415 10.31 -5.80 7.42
CA LYS A 415 9.02 -6.21 7.96
C LYS A 415 8.71 -7.66 7.64
N SER A 416 7.96 -8.27 8.54
CA SER A 416 7.44 -9.62 8.33
C SER A 416 6.62 -9.70 7.04
N GLY A 417 6.88 -10.74 6.27
CA GLY A 417 6.11 -11.08 5.08
C GLY A 417 4.65 -11.41 5.40
N SER A 418 3.81 -11.52 4.37
CA SER A 418 2.39 -11.90 4.54
C SER A 418 2.18 -13.39 4.78
N MET A 419 3.20 -14.22 4.59
CA MET A 419 3.09 -15.68 4.60
C MET A 419 3.61 -16.30 5.90
N LYS A 420 3.03 -17.43 6.29
CA LYS A 420 3.39 -18.17 7.53
C LYS A 420 4.43 -19.27 7.30
N PHE A 421 5.50 -18.98 6.57
CA PHE A 421 6.48 -19.97 6.12
C PHE A 421 7.01 -20.92 7.21
N ASP A 422 7.33 -20.40 8.40
CA ASP A 422 7.90 -21.18 9.50
C ASP A 422 7.02 -22.37 9.94
N SER A 423 5.69 -22.31 9.76
CA SER A 423 4.79 -23.36 10.24
C SER A 423 4.74 -24.60 9.34
N TYR A 424 5.39 -24.56 8.16
CA TYR A 424 5.35 -25.66 7.19
C TYR A 424 6.67 -25.86 6.43
N ILE A 425 7.79 -25.44 7.04
CA ILE A 425 9.12 -25.52 6.43
C ILE A 425 9.55 -26.95 6.05
N ASP A 426 9.00 -27.98 6.71
CA ASP A 426 9.31 -29.39 6.45
C ASP A 426 8.32 -30.09 5.51
N GLN A 427 7.19 -29.44 5.17
CA GLN A 427 6.19 -30.04 4.28
C GLN A 427 6.62 -29.93 2.81
N PRO A 428 6.20 -30.83 1.92
CA PRO A 428 6.37 -30.66 0.48
C PRO A 428 5.83 -29.31 0.01
N MET A 429 6.47 -28.71 -0.99
CA MET A 429 6.08 -27.36 -1.43
C MET A 429 5.99 -27.22 -2.94
N ILE A 430 4.84 -26.74 -3.41
CA ILE A 430 4.58 -26.32 -4.78
C ILE A 430 4.81 -24.80 -4.84
N MET A 431 5.95 -24.41 -5.40
CA MET A 431 6.37 -23.03 -5.56
C MET A 431 6.08 -22.56 -6.99
N ILE A 432 5.25 -21.53 -7.16
CA ILE A 432 4.84 -21.03 -8.47
C ILE A 432 5.21 -19.56 -8.56
N CYS A 433 6.04 -19.19 -9.53
CA CYS A 433 6.37 -17.78 -9.72
C CYS A 433 6.60 -17.36 -11.17
N THR A 434 6.54 -16.05 -11.40
CA THR A 434 6.90 -15.44 -12.69
C THR A 434 7.76 -14.20 -12.52
N GLY A 435 8.76 -14.04 -13.40
CA GLY A 435 9.64 -12.88 -13.40
C GLY A 435 10.28 -12.59 -12.03
N THR A 436 10.12 -11.37 -11.52
CA THR A 436 10.64 -10.95 -10.19
C THR A 436 9.94 -11.61 -9.01
N GLY A 437 8.82 -12.34 -9.22
CA GLY A 437 8.21 -13.19 -8.19
C GLY A 437 9.14 -14.29 -7.67
N ILE A 438 10.24 -14.57 -8.39
CA ILE A 438 11.33 -15.42 -7.92
C ILE A 438 11.95 -14.92 -6.61
N ALA A 439 11.83 -13.63 -6.26
CA ALA A 439 12.36 -13.06 -5.02
C ALA A 439 11.94 -13.86 -3.78
N THR A 440 10.63 -13.93 -3.55
CA THR A 440 10.04 -14.66 -2.41
C THR A 440 10.37 -16.15 -2.47
N ILE A 441 10.25 -16.76 -3.65
CA ILE A 441 10.49 -18.19 -3.84
C ILE A 441 11.93 -18.57 -3.57
N ARG A 442 12.89 -17.79 -4.06
CA ARG A 442 14.32 -18.05 -3.88
C ARG A 442 14.72 -17.95 -2.41
N SER A 443 14.17 -16.99 -1.67
CA SER A 443 14.40 -16.87 -0.22
C SER A 443 13.93 -18.13 0.53
N TYR A 444 12.72 -18.62 0.26
CA TYR A 444 12.24 -19.89 0.84
C TYR A 444 13.05 -21.10 0.41
N LEU A 445 13.38 -21.16 -0.88
CA LEU A 445 14.09 -22.29 -1.43
C LEU A 445 15.49 -22.42 -0.82
N GLN A 446 16.22 -21.32 -0.70
CA GLN A 446 17.53 -21.31 -0.04
C GLN A 446 17.46 -21.77 1.42
N GLU A 447 16.47 -21.32 2.18
CA GLU A 447 16.28 -21.76 3.56
C GLU A 447 16.00 -23.28 3.61
N ARG A 448 15.08 -23.76 2.79
CA ARG A 448 14.69 -25.18 2.75
C ARG A 448 15.86 -26.09 2.37
N ILE A 449 16.63 -25.69 1.36
CA ILE A 449 17.82 -26.43 0.93
C ILE A 449 18.87 -26.47 2.05
N PHE A 450 19.07 -25.36 2.75
CA PHE A 450 19.98 -25.32 3.90
C PHE A 450 19.59 -26.33 4.99
N HIS A 451 18.29 -26.50 5.24
CA HIS A 451 17.76 -27.53 6.16
C HIS A 451 17.65 -28.93 5.54
N GLY A 452 18.17 -29.14 4.32
CA GLY A 452 18.22 -30.45 3.66
C GLY A 452 16.91 -30.90 3.01
N GLN A 453 15.91 -30.03 2.88
CA GLN A 453 14.62 -30.35 2.27
C GLN A 453 14.74 -30.53 0.75
N ARG A 454 14.13 -31.60 0.23
CA ARG A 454 14.22 -32.01 -1.20
C ARG A 454 12.89 -31.98 -1.94
N GLU A 455 11.76 -32.03 -1.22
CA GLU A 455 10.42 -31.97 -1.81
C GLU A 455 10.05 -30.52 -2.16
N ASN A 456 10.82 -29.93 -3.09
CA ASN A 456 10.61 -28.59 -3.65
C ASN A 456 10.22 -28.72 -5.12
N TYR A 457 9.04 -28.24 -5.49
CA TYR A 457 8.51 -28.30 -6.85
C TYR A 457 8.32 -26.89 -7.38
N LEU A 458 9.24 -26.42 -8.21
CA LEU A 458 9.28 -25.04 -8.68
C LEU A 458 8.75 -24.93 -10.12
N PHE A 459 7.62 -24.25 -10.28
CA PHE A 459 7.06 -23.82 -11.56
C PHE A 459 7.45 -22.35 -11.80
N TYR A 460 8.44 -22.14 -12.68
CA TYR A 460 8.99 -20.82 -12.95
C TYR A 460 8.73 -20.34 -14.37
N GLY A 461 8.03 -19.20 -14.48
CA GLY A 461 7.75 -18.54 -15.76
C GLY A 461 8.58 -17.29 -16.00
N TYR A 462 9.11 -17.16 -17.22
CA TYR A 462 9.86 -15.99 -17.69
C TYR A 462 9.56 -15.74 -19.17
N ARG A 463 10.17 -14.72 -19.78
CA ARG A 463 9.93 -14.41 -21.20
C ARG A 463 10.89 -15.18 -22.08
N ASN A 464 12.19 -15.00 -21.91
CA ASN A 464 13.20 -15.67 -22.73
C ASN A 464 14.30 -16.32 -21.89
N SER A 465 14.70 -17.54 -22.26
CA SER A 465 15.68 -18.38 -21.53
C SER A 465 17.13 -17.88 -21.53
N LYS A 466 17.40 -16.66 -22.01
CA LYS A 466 18.75 -16.06 -22.09
C LYS A 466 18.77 -14.59 -21.68
N VAL A 467 17.66 -14.09 -21.14
CA VAL A 467 17.41 -12.64 -21.01
C VAL A 467 16.84 -12.30 -19.64
N ASP A 468 15.76 -12.98 -19.23
CA ASP A 468 15.04 -12.69 -18.00
C ASP A 468 14.66 -13.93 -17.18
N ASP A 469 15.44 -15.01 -17.35
CA ASP A 469 15.45 -16.24 -16.57
C ASP A 469 16.33 -16.10 -15.32
N TYR A 470 15.90 -15.22 -14.41
CA TYR A 470 16.70 -14.84 -13.25
C TYR A 470 17.11 -16.05 -12.40
N TYR A 471 18.39 -16.07 -12.01
CA TYR A 471 19.00 -17.13 -11.17
C TYR A 471 18.98 -18.55 -11.77
N MET A 472 18.83 -18.69 -13.09
CA MET A 472 18.75 -20.00 -13.75
C MET A 472 19.94 -20.92 -13.43
N ASP A 473 21.17 -20.42 -13.43
CA ASP A 473 22.37 -21.22 -13.11
C ASP A 473 22.29 -21.84 -11.69
N GLU A 474 21.80 -21.08 -10.72
CA GLU A 474 21.60 -21.55 -9.34
C GLU A 474 20.47 -22.59 -9.27
N LEU A 475 19.34 -22.33 -9.94
CA LEU A 475 18.20 -23.25 -9.97
C LEU A 475 18.55 -24.58 -10.65
N GLN A 476 19.30 -24.55 -11.76
CA GLN A 476 19.78 -25.74 -12.44
C GLN A 476 20.77 -26.53 -11.59
N LYS A 477 21.64 -25.85 -10.83
CA LYS A 477 22.53 -26.51 -9.87
C LYS A 477 21.72 -27.25 -8.80
N TYR A 478 20.76 -26.58 -8.16
CA TYR A 478 19.90 -27.22 -7.16
C TYR A 478 19.10 -28.40 -7.72
N SER A 479 18.66 -28.30 -8.98
CA SER A 479 17.96 -29.41 -9.63
C SER A 479 18.88 -30.61 -9.87
N LYS A 480 20.10 -30.39 -10.37
CA LYS A 480 21.11 -31.45 -10.57
C LYS A 480 21.50 -32.16 -9.26
N GLU A 481 21.53 -31.42 -8.14
CA GLU A 481 21.82 -31.95 -6.81
C GLU A 481 20.61 -32.63 -6.12
N GLY A 482 19.46 -32.68 -6.80
CA GLY A 482 18.24 -33.32 -6.32
C GLY A 482 17.56 -32.57 -5.18
N TYR A 483 17.75 -31.25 -5.10
CA TYR A 483 17.06 -30.38 -4.15
C TYR A 483 15.77 -29.78 -4.70
N VAL A 484 15.64 -29.66 -6.04
CA VAL A 484 14.52 -29.01 -6.70
C VAL A 484 14.07 -29.74 -7.95
N ASN A 485 12.77 -30.01 -8.03
CA ASN A 485 12.10 -30.40 -9.26
C ASN A 485 11.69 -29.12 -10.01
N LEU A 486 12.33 -28.86 -11.15
CA LEU A 486 12.23 -27.59 -11.86
C LEU A 486 11.36 -27.73 -13.13
N TYR A 487 10.31 -26.90 -13.21
CA TYR A 487 9.36 -26.84 -14.33
C TYR A 487 9.37 -25.43 -14.92
N LEU A 488 9.92 -25.30 -16.13
CA LEU A 488 10.18 -23.99 -16.75
C LEU A 488 9.12 -23.65 -17.81
N ALA A 489 8.71 -22.38 -17.84
CA ALA A 489 7.74 -21.85 -18.79
C ALA A 489 8.28 -20.56 -19.44
N ALA A 490 8.85 -20.70 -20.65
CA ALA A 490 9.32 -19.57 -21.45
C ALA A 490 8.19 -19.07 -22.36
N SER A 491 7.69 -17.87 -22.10
CA SER A 491 6.52 -17.34 -22.80
C SER A 491 6.80 -16.69 -24.16
N ARG A 492 8.08 -16.47 -24.51
CA ARG A 492 8.51 -15.75 -25.71
C ARG A 492 9.69 -16.40 -26.44
N ASP A 493 10.10 -17.60 -26.02
CA ASP A 493 11.05 -18.38 -26.81
C ASP A 493 10.41 -18.81 -28.15
N PRO A 494 11.22 -19.07 -29.20
CA PRO A 494 10.73 -19.15 -30.59
C PRO A 494 9.72 -20.26 -30.87
N ASP A 495 9.78 -21.36 -30.11
CA ASP A 495 9.07 -22.59 -30.44
C ASP A 495 7.60 -22.58 -29.99
N GLU A 496 7.33 -22.14 -28.76
CA GLU A 496 5.97 -22.16 -28.20
C GLU A 496 5.80 -21.14 -27.05
N LYS A 497 4.60 -20.56 -26.94
CA LYS A 497 4.25 -19.67 -25.83
C LYS A 497 3.78 -20.48 -24.62
N ILE A 498 4.70 -20.82 -23.73
CA ILE A 498 4.41 -21.62 -22.55
C ILE A 498 4.29 -20.73 -21.31
N TYR A 499 3.23 -20.95 -20.51
CA TYR A 499 3.04 -20.30 -19.22
C TYR A 499 3.02 -21.33 -18.08
N VAL A 500 3.13 -20.86 -16.84
CA VAL A 500 3.18 -21.73 -15.65
C VAL A 500 1.92 -22.58 -15.51
N GLN A 501 0.74 -22.07 -15.87
CA GLN A 501 -0.50 -22.86 -15.85
C GLN A 501 -0.46 -24.04 -16.83
N ASN A 502 0.23 -23.91 -17.97
CA ASN A 502 0.41 -25.03 -18.89
C ASN A 502 1.25 -26.12 -18.22
N LYS A 503 2.36 -25.73 -17.56
CA LYS A 503 3.20 -26.68 -16.81
C LYS A 503 2.48 -27.33 -15.64
N LEU A 504 1.59 -26.62 -14.95
CA LEU A 504 0.75 -27.22 -13.91
C LEU A 504 -0.17 -28.31 -14.49
N ILE A 505 -0.87 -28.02 -15.59
CA ILE A 505 -1.78 -28.95 -16.25
C ILE A 505 -1.02 -30.16 -16.82
N GLU A 506 0.12 -29.95 -17.47
CA GLU A 506 1.00 -31.04 -17.95
C GLU A 506 1.41 -32.00 -16.81
N ASN A 507 1.42 -31.54 -15.57
CA ASN A 507 1.80 -32.29 -14.37
C ASN A 507 0.60 -32.52 -13.43
N SER A 508 -0.63 -32.56 -13.96
CA SER A 508 -1.89 -32.65 -13.20
C SER A 508 -1.86 -33.71 -12.10
N LYS A 509 -1.50 -34.96 -12.44
CA LYS A 509 -1.41 -36.10 -11.52
C LYS A 509 -0.47 -35.85 -10.35
N LEU A 510 0.71 -35.29 -10.63
CA LEU A 510 1.71 -34.96 -9.61
C LEU A 510 1.18 -33.87 -8.67
N ILE A 511 0.61 -32.80 -9.24
CA ILE A 511 0.06 -31.69 -8.46
C ILE A 511 -1.09 -32.19 -7.57
N TRP A 512 -2.00 -32.98 -8.13
CA TRP A 512 -3.12 -33.54 -7.37
C TRP A 512 -2.65 -34.44 -6.21
N ASP A 513 -1.66 -35.32 -6.44
CA ASP A 513 -1.08 -36.18 -5.40
C ASP A 513 -0.39 -35.36 -4.31
N LEU A 514 0.41 -34.37 -4.72
CA LEU A 514 1.10 -33.47 -3.79
C LEU A 514 0.14 -32.78 -2.85
N ILE A 515 -0.95 -32.23 -3.39
CA ILE A 515 -1.92 -31.48 -2.58
C ILE A 515 -2.77 -32.45 -1.74
N THR A 516 -3.33 -33.50 -2.36
CA THR A 516 -4.35 -34.34 -1.72
C THR A 516 -3.74 -35.36 -0.75
N ASN A 517 -2.64 -36.01 -1.13
CA ASN A 517 -2.07 -37.12 -0.36
C ASN A 517 -0.87 -36.68 0.48
N LYS A 518 -0.02 -35.80 -0.08
CA LYS A 518 1.20 -35.33 0.59
C LYS A 518 1.06 -34.02 1.36
N LYS A 519 -0.12 -33.39 1.33
CA LYS A 519 -0.42 -32.13 2.03
C LYS A 519 0.57 -31.00 1.69
N ALA A 520 0.97 -30.93 0.43
CA ALA A 520 1.92 -29.92 -0.03
C ALA A 520 1.37 -28.51 0.12
N HIS A 521 2.20 -27.59 0.59
CA HIS A 521 1.88 -26.17 0.63
C HIS A 521 2.11 -25.51 -0.73
N ILE A 522 1.23 -24.59 -1.10
CA ILE A 522 1.25 -23.90 -2.39
C ILE A 522 1.59 -22.43 -2.16
N ILE A 523 2.64 -21.97 -2.83
CA ILE A 523 3.10 -20.58 -2.76
C ILE A 523 3.09 -19.99 -4.16
N VAL A 524 2.37 -18.89 -4.34
CA VAL A 524 2.29 -18.17 -5.61
C VAL A 524 2.90 -16.77 -5.46
N SER A 525 3.87 -16.41 -6.30
CA SER A 525 4.49 -15.07 -6.28
C SER A 525 4.74 -14.50 -7.67
N GLY A 526 4.33 -13.24 -7.89
CA GLY A 526 4.49 -12.58 -9.18
C GLY A 526 3.48 -11.46 -9.41
N ASN A 527 3.04 -11.29 -10.65
CA ASN A 527 2.11 -10.23 -11.05
C ASN A 527 0.70 -10.46 -10.48
N ALA A 528 0.20 -9.53 -9.66
CA ALA A 528 -1.11 -9.66 -9.01
C ALA A 528 -2.32 -9.64 -9.95
N LYS A 529 -2.18 -9.12 -11.18
CA LYS A 529 -3.29 -9.00 -12.13
C LYS A 529 -3.65 -10.31 -12.79
N THR A 530 -2.65 -11.15 -13.09
CA THR A 530 -2.86 -12.33 -13.96
C THR A 530 -2.46 -13.65 -13.30
N LEU A 531 -1.38 -13.69 -12.52
CA LEU A 531 -0.84 -14.97 -12.06
C LEU A 531 -1.79 -15.71 -11.09
N PRO A 532 -2.33 -15.07 -10.03
CA PRO A 532 -3.23 -15.76 -9.09
C PRO A 532 -4.46 -16.40 -9.76
N SER A 533 -5.12 -15.66 -10.66
CA SER A 533 -6.32 -16.15 -11.34
C SER A 533 -6.00 -17.31 -12.28
N SER A 534 -4.92 -17.21 -13.06
CA SER A 534 -4.49 -18.30 -13.94
C SER A 534 -4.11 -19.58 -13.17
N VAL A 535 -3.42 -19.46 -12.04
CA VAL A 535 -3.06 -20.61 -11.19
C VAL A 535 -4.29 -21.24 -10.57
N LYS A 536 -5.22 -20.45 -10.01
CA LYS A 536 -6.46 -20.98 -9.43
C LYS A 536 -7.32 -21.71 -10.44
N THR A 537 -7.43 -21.17 -11.66
CA THR A 537 -8.13 -21.86 -12.75
C THR A 537 -7.47 -23.19 -13.06
N ALA A 538 -6.14 -23.22 -13.23
CA ALA A 538 -5.41 -24.46 -13.51
C ALA A 538 -5.57 -25.50 -12.39
N LEU A 539 -5.43 -25.10 -11.12
CA LEU A 539 -5.62 -26.00 -9.99
C LEU A 539 -7.06 -26.53 -9.93
N ARG A 540 -8.06 -25.69 -10.21
CA ARG A 540 -9.46 -26.13 -10.25
C ARG A 540 -9.67 -27.18 -11.32
N ASP A 541 -9.13 -26.95 -12.52
CA ASP A 541 -9.27 -27.85 -13.65
C ASP A 541 -8.56 -29.20 -13.37
N ILE A 542 -7.38 -29.17 -12.72
CA ILE A 542 -6.69 -30.38 -12.22
C ILE A 542 -7.57 -31.16 -11.23
N TYR A 543 -8.23 -30.48 -10.29
CA TYR A 543 -9.14 -31.15 -9.35
C TYR A 543 -10.35 -31.77 -10.05
N ILE A 544 -10.94 -31.11 -11.03
CA ILE A 544 -12.07 -31.65 -11.80
C ILE A 544 -11.63 -32.93 -12.51
N GLU A 545 -10.47 -32.92 -13.16
CA GLU A 545 -9.94 -34.05 -13.92
C GLU A 545 -9.54 -35.23 -13.02
N GLU A 546 -8.67 -34.98 -12.03
CA GLU A 546 -8.03 -36.05 -11.26
C GLU A 546 -8.91 -36.62 -10.12
N SER A 547 -9.90 -35.87 -9.66
CA SER A 547 -10.86 -36.35 -8.63
C SER A 547 -12.29 -36.56 -9.14
N ASN A 548 -12.53 -36.36 -10.44
CA ASN A 548 -13.85 -36.47 -11.07
C ASN A 548 -14.96 -35.72 -10.29
N CYS A 549 -14.61 -34.54 -9.76
CA CYS A 549 -15.51 -33.71 -8.96
C CYS A 549 -16.12 -32.58 -9.77
N SER A 550 -17.19 -31.97 -9.27
CA SER A 550 -17.80 -30.81 -9.93
C SER A 550 -16.94 -29.54 -9.78
N SER A 551 -17.11 -28.59 -10.69
CA SER A 551 -16.42 -27.28 -10.63
C SER A 551 -16.69 -26.53 -9.31
N GLU A 552 -17.87 -26.69 -8.73
CA GLU A 552 -18.23 -26.12 -7.43
C GLU A 552 -17.45 -26.79 -6.28
N GLN A 553 -17.34 -28.12 -6.31
CA GLN A 553 -16.56 -28.88 -5.32
C GLN A 553 -15.07 -28.54 -5.39
N ALA A 554 -14.50 -28.45 -6.59
CA ALA A 554 -13.12 -28.02 -6.80
C ALA A 554 -12.89 -26.60 -6.26
N SER A 555 -13.78 -25.67 -6.58
CA SER A 555 -13.70 -24.28 -6.09
C SER A 555 -13.79 -24.18 -4.56
N LYS A 556 -14.66 -25.00 -3.94
CA LYS A 556 -14.78 -25.09 -2.48
C LYS A 556 -13.50 -25.66 -1.85
N THR A 557 -12.89 -26.65 -2.48
CA THR A 557 -11.63 -27.25 -2.02
C THR A 557 -10.51 -26.23 -2.02
N LEU A 558 -10.34 -25.47 -3.12
CA LEU A 558 -9.34 -24.41 -3.19
C LEU A 558 -9.58 -23.30 -2.15
N GLN A 559 -10.84 -22.95 -1.88
CA GLN A 559 -11.16 -22.00 -0.81
C GLN A 559 -10.75 -22.52 0.57
N ILE A 560 -10.93 -23.81 0.85
CA ILE A 560 -10.49 -24.43 2.11
C ILE A 560 -8.96 -24.36 2.22
N LEU A 561 -8.22 -24.66 1.13
CA LEU A 561 -6.76 -24.54 1.13
C LEU A 561 -6.28 -23.11 1.41
N GLU A 562 -6.96 -22.09 0.87
CA GLU A 562 -6.71 -20.69 1.20
C GLU A 562 -7.00 -20.37 2.67
N ASP A 563 -8.17 -20.80 3.15
CA ASP A 563 -8.64 -20.53 4.51
C ASP A 563 -7.73 -21.19 5.56
N ASP A 564 -7.16 -22.35 5.26
CA ASP A 564 -6.24 -23.10 6.12
C ASP A 564 -4.78 -22.64 5.98
N GLY A 565 -4.49 -21.71 5.06
CA GLY A 565 -3.14 -21.21 4.80
C GLY A 565 -2.23 -22.21 4.09
N ILE A 566 -2.79 -23.26 3.49
CA ILE A 566 -2.06 -24.20 2.64
C ILE A 566 -1.72 -23.55 1.31
N TYR A 567 -2.65 -22.77 0.74
CA TYR A 567 -2.42 -21.94 -0.44
C TYR A 567 -2.22 -20.48 -0.01
N GLN A 568 -1.10 -19.87 -0.40
CA GLN A 568 -0.75 -18.49 -0.07
C GLN A 568 -0.17 -17.72 -1.26
N GLU A 569 -0.38 -16.41 -1.28
CA GLU A 569 0.04 -15.52 -2.37
C GLU A 569 0.91 -14.36 -1.89
N ALA A 570 1.98 -14.07 -2.62
CA ALA A 570 2.84 -12.89 -2.48
C ALA A 570 2.95 -12.23 -3.86
N CYS A 571 1.83 -11.67 -4.32
CA CYS A 571 1.70 -11.05 -5.64
C CYS A 571 1.42 -9.56 -5.50
N TYR A 572 2.07 -8.75 -6.35
CA TYR A 572 2.04 -7.29 -6.28
C TYR A 572 1.63 -6.65 -7.62
#